data_AF-A0A0C2TND5-F1
#
_entry.id   AF-A0A0C2TND5-F1
#
_cell.length_a   1.000
_cell.length_b   1.000
_cell.length_c   1.000
_cell.angle_alpha   90.00
_cell.angle_beta   90.00
_cell.angle_gamma   90.00
#
_symmetry.space_group_name_H-M   'P 1'
#
loop_
_entity.id
_entity.type
_entity.pdbx_description
1 polymer ?
#
loop_
_entity_poly.entity_id
_entity_poly.type
_entity_poly.pdbx_seq_one_letter_code
_entity_poly.pdbx_strand_id
1 'polypeptide(L)'
;MTEITFWSLSVVLSALLSYATCANAQEANCTDTSYGWAFNSLGLSPCRVAEQLASPCNINVSITQLPNISYAYFGPPAGEADPCRCSSVYYSLLAGCAACQDANWMRWNNYTQNCSTVYLTIFPSPIPSGTKVPHWAYLNVSIDGEFDPTEAAAGGRGRSFDA
;
A
#
# COMPACT_ATOMS: atom_id res chain seq x y z
N MET A 1 31.30 -27.30 -54.82
CA MET A 1 30.33 -27.29 -55.92
C MET A 1 29.69 -28.67 -55.91
N THR A 2 28.45 -28.91 -55.51
CA THR A 2 27.15 -28.21 -55.71
C THR A 2 26.17 -28.69 -54.62
N GLU A 3 25.58 -27.81 -53.82
CA GLU A 3 24.20 -27.26 -53.90
C GLU A 3 23.05 -28.20 -53.42
N ILE A 4 22.17 -27.59 -52.64
CA ILE A 4 21.16 -28.09 -51.69
C ILE A 4 19.84 -28.47 -52.39
N THR A 5 19.01 -29.38 -51.86
CA THR A 5 17.53 -29.18 -51.81
C THR A 5 16.83 -30.03 -50.75
N PHE A 6 15.90 -29.37 -50.05
CA PHE A 6 15.05 -29.83 -48.95
C PHE A 6 13.79 -30.53 -49.45
N TRP A 7 13.41 -31.66 -48.84
CA TRP A 7 12.05 -32.23 -48.87
C TRP A 7 11.72 -32.75 -47.45
N SER A 8 11.13 -31.94 -46.58
CA SER A 8 9.68 -31.83 -46.32
C SER A 8 9.07 -33.05 -45.62
N LEU A 9 8.78 -32.89 -44.31
CA LEU A 9 7.56 -33.38 -43.65
C LEU A 9 7.39 -32.68 -42.29
N SER A 10 6.61 -31.59 -42.34
CA SER A 10 5.69 -31.09 -41.33
C SER A 10 6.12 -31.03 -39.86
N VAL A 11 6.64 -29.85 -39.48
CA VAL A 11 6.20 -29.11 -38.28
C VAL A 11 4.65 -29.12 -38.33
N VAL A 12 3.86 -29.42 -37.29
CA VAL A 12 3.58 -28.59 -36.13
C VAL A 12 2.67 -29.44 -35.21
N LEU A 13 3.21 -30.01 -34.13
CA LEU A 13 2.39 -30.43 -32.99
C LEU A 13 2.28 -29.21 -32.07
N SER A 14 1.40 -28.26 -32.42
CA SER A 14 1.06 -27.15 -31.53
C SER A 14 0.28 -27.72 -30.36
N ALA A 15 1.01 -28.16 -29.33
CA ALA A 15 0.46 -28.26 -28.00
C ALA A 15 -0.06 -26.87 -27.64
N LEU A 16 -1.38 -26.70 -27.63
CA LEU A 16 -2.05 -25.55 -27.06
C LEU A 16 -1.72 -25.55 -25.56
N LEU A 17 -0.60 -24.91 -25.20
CA LEU A 17 -0.35 -24.49 -23.83
C LEU A 17 -1.39 -23.41 -23.53
N SER A 18 -2.52 -23.82 -22.98
CA SER A 18 -3.39 -22.93 -22.23
C SER A 18 -2.58 -22.41 -21.06
N TYR A 19 -1.95 -21.25 -21.24
CA TYR A 19 -1.50 -20.45 -20.12
C TYR A 19 -2.78 -19.97 -19.42
N ALA A 20 -3.25 -20.76 -18.46
CA ALA A 20 -4.11 -20.23 -17.42
C ALA A 20 -3.28 -19.17 -16.70
N THR A 21 -3.43 -17.91 -17.10
CA THR A 21 -2.97 -16.81 -16.27
C THR A 21 -3.84 -16.86 -15.03
N CYS A 22 -3.32 -17.37 -13.92
CA CYS A 22 -3.87 -17.00 -12.63
C CYS A 22 -3.79 -15.48 -12.60
N ALA A 23 -4.93 -14.81 -12.66
CA ALA A 23 -5.04 -13.43 -12.20
C ALA A 23 -4.75 -13.49 -10.70
N ASN A 24 -3.47 -13.51 -10.34
CA ASN A 24 -3.04 -13.20 -8.99
C ASN A 24 -3.62 -11.82 -8.72
N ALA A 25 -4.39 -11.67 -7.65
CA ALA A 25 -4.70 -10.35 -7.14
C ALA A 25 -3.35 -9.65 -6.94
N GLN A 26 -3.00 -8.76 -7.87
CA GLN A 26 -1.70 -8.12 -7.88
C GLN A 26 -1.76 -7.09 -6.76
N GLU A 27 -0.86 -7.25 -5.78
CA GLU A 27 -0.62 -6.25 -4.73
C GLU A 27 -0.58 -4.85 -5.36
N ALA A 28 -1.23 -3.87 -4.73
CA ALA A 28 -1.12 -2.49 -5.15
C ALA A 28 0.36 -2.09 -5.21
N ASN A 29 0.83 -1.77 -6.41
CA ASN A 29 2.22 -1.48 -6.65
C ASN A 29 2.47 0.02 -6.53
N CYS A 30 3.60 0.36 -5.94
CA CYS A 30 4.10 1.72 -5.90
C CYS A 30 4.63 2.09 -7.29
N THR A 31 3.95 3.01 -7.98
CA THR A 31 4.29 3.38 -9.37
C THR A 31 5.27 4.54 -9.44
N ASP A 32 5.24 5.44 -8.45
CA ASP A 32 6.18 6.56 -8.38
C ASP A 32 7.49 6.13 -7.68
N THR A 33 8.56 6.07 -8.48
CA THR A 33 9.91 5.74 -8.02
C THR A 33 10.50 6.77 -7.03
N SER A 34 9.95 7.99 -6.96
CA SER A 34 10.39 9.02 -6.00
C SER A 34 10.11 8.61 -4.54
N TYR A 35 9.16 7.69 -4.33
CA TYR A 35 8.77 7.15 -3.02
C TYR A 35 9.64 5.99 -2.53
N GLY A 36 10.86 5.80 -3.08
CA GLY A 36 11.79 4.78 -2.59
C GLY A 36 12.06 4.87 -1.08
N TRP A 37 11.96 6.07 -0.49
CA TRP A 37 12.07 6.30 0.95
C TRP A 37 10.95 5.68 1.79
N ALA A 38 9.78 5.43 1.18
CA ALA A 38 8.58 4.96 1.88
C ALA A 38 8.64 3.46 2.19
N PHE A 39 9.49 2.72 1.49
CA PHE A 39 9.69 1.29 1.70
C PHE A 39 10.30 1.01 3.08
N ASN A 40 9.87 -0.08 3.71
CA ASN A 40 10.45 -0.48 5.00
C ASN A 40 11.83 -1.12 4.82
N SER A 41 12.50 -1.42 5.94
CA SER A 41 13.83 -2.07 5.93
C SER A 41 13.84 -3.54 5.43
N LEU A 42 12.69 -4.09 5.05
CA LEU A 42 12.56 -5.38 4.37
C LEU A 42 12.28 -5.22 2.86
N GLY A 43 12.27 -3.98 2.34
CA GLY A 43 11.95 -3.70 0.95
C GLY A 43 10.47 -3.85 0.62
N LEU A 44 9.58 -3.81 1.62
CA LEU A 44 8.13 -3.86 1.41
C LEU A 44 7.56 -2.46 1.18
N SER A 45 6.65 -2.36 0.21
CA SER A 45 5.90 -1.14 -0.10
C SER A 45 5.00 -0.73 1.09
N PRO A 46 4.59 0.54 1.18
CA PRO A 46 3.59 0.97 2.18
C PRO A 46 2.28 0.16 2.07
N CYS A 47 1.88 -0.18 0.85
CA CYS A 47 0.71 -1.01 0.56
C CYS A 47 0.84 -2.39 1.20
N ARG A 48 1.99 -3.07 0.99
CA ARG A 48 2.21 -4.40 1.55
C ARG A 48 2.26 -4.41 3.06
N VAL A 49 2.88 -3.40 3.65
CA VAL A 49 2.95 -3.28 5.11
C VAL A 49 1.55 -3.06 5.69
N ALA A 50 0.69 -2.26 5.04
CA ALA A 50 -0.70 -2.12 5.43
C ALA A 50 -1.46 -3.45 5.36
N GLU A 51 -1.37 -4.21 4.26
CA GLU A 51 -2.00 -5.54 4.16
C GLU A 51 -1.55 -6.47 5.31
N GLN A 52 -0.26 -6.46 5.64
CA GLN A 52 0.26 -7.24 6.76
C GLN A 52 -0.30 -6.79 8.12
N LEU A 53 -0.44 -5.47 8.35
CA LEU A 53 -1.03 -4.95 9.59
C LEU A 53 -2.54 -5.19 9.70
N ALA A 54 -3.24 -5.46 8.60
CA ALA A 54 -4.67 -5.81 8.64
C ALA A 54 -4.93 -7.22 9.19
N SER A 55 -3.96 -8.13 9.05
CA SER A 55 -4.05 -9.54 9.48
C SER A 55 -4.45 -9.77 10.95
N PRO A 56 -3.81 -9.15 11.97
CA PRO A 56 -4.15 -9.39 13.38
C PRO A 56 -5.57 -8.93 13.76
N CYS A 57 -6.24 -8.23 12.86
CA CYS A 57 -7.53 -7.60 13.05
C CYS A 57 -8.66 -8.40 12.37
N ASN A 58 -8.32 -9.58 11.83
CA ASN A 58 -9.20 -10.43 11.02
C ASN A 58 -9.83 -9.71 9.83
N ILE A 59 -9.16 -8.67 9.32
CA ILE A 59 -9.62 -7.95 8.14
C ILE A 59 -8.94 -8.62 6.94
N ASN A 60 -9.72 -9.28 6.11
CA ASN A 60 -9.21 -9.83 4.85
C ASN A 60 -9.12 -8.70 3.81
N VAL A 61 -8.08 -7.89 3.88
CA VAL A 61 -7.84 -6.79 2.94
C VAL A 61 -6.77 -7.21 1.95
N SER A 62 -7.17 -7.31 0.67
CA SER A 62 -6.24 -7.08 -0.42
C SER A 62 -6.36 -5.61 -0.79
N ILE A 63 -5.25 -4.88 -0.70
CA ILE A 63 -5.16 -3.48 -1.11
C ILE A 63 -4.99 -3.49 -2.62
N THR A 64 -6.02 -3.03 -3.33
CA THR A 64 -6.04 -2.98 -4.78
C THR A 64 -5.43 -1.67 -5.30
N GLN A 65 -4.86 -1.72 -6.50
CA GLN A 65 -4.32 -0.54 -7.18
C GLN A 65 -5.41 0.53 -7.36
N LEU A 66 -5.10 1.77 -7.01
CA LEU A 66 -5.96 2.91 -7.28
C LEU A 66 -5.87 3.31 -8.77
N PRO A 67 -6.99 3.60 -9.46
CA PRO A 67 -6.95 3.90 -10.89
C PRO A 67 -6.26 5.20 -11.28
N ASN A 68 -6.38 6.25 -10.46
CA ASN A 68 -5.82 7.59 -10.71
C ASN A 68 -6.01 8.50 -9.47
N ILE A 69 -5.56 9.75 -9.61
CA ILE A 69 -5.65 10.85 -8.63
C ILE A 69 -7.04 11.12 -8.06
N SER A 70 -8.14 10.71 -8.70
CA SER A 70 -9.49 10.91 -8.17
C SER A 70 -9.88 9.90 -7.09
N TYR A 71 -9.05 8.90 -6.84
CA TYR A 71 -9.32 7.80 -5.91
C TYR A 71 -8.42 7.87 -4.67
N ALA A 72 -8.93 7.32 -3.58
CA ALA A 72 -8.25 7.19 -2.29
C ALA A 72 -8.69 5.91 -1.58
N TYR A 73 -7.88 5.43 -0.63
CA TYR A 73 -8.29 4.39 0.29
C TYR A 73 -9.20 4.95 1.40
N PHE A 74 -10.26 4.21 1.70
CA PHE A 74 -11.27 4.63 2.67
C PHE A 74 -10.98 4.12 4.08
N GLY A 75 -11.48 4.86 5.07
CA GLY A 75 -11.53 4.42 6.46
C GLY A 75 -12.57 3.33 6.67
N PRO A 76 -12.71 2.81 7.90
CA PRO A 76 -13.70 1.80 8.19
C PRO A 76 -15.12 2.30 7.90
N PRO A 77 -15.96 1.53 7.19
CA PRO A 77 -17.38 1.85 7.09
C PRO A 77 -18.07 1.72 8.45
N ALA A 78 -19.27 2.27 8.57
CA ALA A 78 -20.04 2.19 9.79
C ALA A 78 -20.28 0.72 10.21
N GLY A 79 -19.98 0.40 11.46
CA GLY A 79 -20.09 -0.97 12.00
C GLY A 79 -18.84 -1.85 11.82
N GLU A 80 -17.83 -1.39 11.08
CA GLU A 80 -16.56 -2.11 10.89
C GLU A 80 -15.34 -1.35 11.43
N ALA A 81 -15.57 -0.36 12.30
CA ALA A 81 -14.50 0.33 13.00
C ALA A 81 -13.86 -0.61 14.03
N ASP A 82 -12.54 -0.77 13.95
CA ASP A 82 -11.75 -1.57 14.86
C ASP A 82 -10.45 -0.83 15.23
N PRO A 83 -9.74 -1.25 16.30
CA PRO A 83 -8.53 -0.57 16.74
C PRO A 83 -7.43 -0.45 15.67
N CYS A 84 -7.34 -1.40 14.74
CA CYS A 84 -6.33 -1.36 13.69
C CYS A 84 -6.67 -0.33 12.62
N ARG A 85 -7.92 -0.35 12.12
CA ARG A 85 -8.39 0.60 11.10
C ARG A 85 -8.52 2.01 11.65
N CYS A 86 -8.74 2.16 12.96
CA CYS A 86 -8.78 3.46 13.63
C CYS A 86 -7.41 3.94 14.15
N SER A 87 -6.33 3.27 13.76
CA SER A 87 -4.96 3.70 14.05
C SER A 87 -4.45 4.69 13.00
N SER A 88 -3.80 5.76 13.46
CA SER A 88 -3.14 6.69 12.54
C SER A 88 -1.97 6.04 11.82
N VAL A 89 -1.38 4.98 12.37
CA VAL A 89 -0.28 4.23 11.72
C VAL A 89 -0.79 3.48 10.50
N TYR A 90 -1.94 2.83 10.62
CA TYR A 90 -2.57 2.13 9.50
C TYR A 90 -3.05 3.13 8.43
N TYR A 91 -3.64 4.25 8.85
CA TYR A 91 -3.97 5.37 7.96
C TYR A 91 -2.75 5.89 7.19
N SER A 92 -1.63 6.18 7.87
CA SER A 92 -0.41 6.69 7.22
C SER A 92 0.11 5.73 6.16
N LEU A 93 0.07 4.42 6.41
CA LEU A 93 0.46 3.42 5.42
C LEU A 93 -0.46 3.42 4.19
N LEU A 94 -1.77 3.54 4.38
CA LEU A 94 -2.73 3.67 3.28
C LEU A 94 -2.54 4.97 2.50
N ALA A 95 -2.36 6.09 3.19
CA ALA A 95 -2.13 7.39 2.57
C ALA A 95 -0.81 7.42 1.79
N GLY A 96 0.28 6.92 2.37
CA GLY A 96 1.57 6.77 1.69
C GLY A 96 1.50 5.79 0.52
N CYS A 97 0.73 4.70 0.64
CA CYS A 97 0.45 3.77 -0.45
C CYS A 97 -0.28 4.46 -1.62
N ALA A 98 -1.30 5.29 -1.34
CA ALA A 98 -1.99 6.05 -2.36
C ALA A 98 -1.08 7.12 -3.00
N ALA A 99 -0.33 7.86 -2.17
CA ALA A 99 0.58 8.90 -2.63
C ALA A 99 1.64 8.34 -3.60
N CYS A 100 2.16 7.14 -3.29
CA CYS A 100 3.15 6.49 -4.15
C CYS A 100 2.57 5.81 -5.39
N GLN A 101 1.25 5.80 -5.53
CA GLN A 101 0.52 5.41 -6.73
C GLN A 101 0.09 6.62 -7.59
N ASP A 102 0.59 7.82 -7.29
CA ASP A 102 0.11 9.08 -7.87
C ASP A 102 -1.41 9.29 -7.67
N ALA A 103 -1.95 8.73 -6.57
CA ALA A 103 -3.35 8.83 -6.18
C ALA A 103 -3.54 9.79 -4.99
N ASN A 104 -4.78 10.09 -4.65
CA ASN A 104 -5.11 10.99 -3.55
C ASN A 104 -5.34 10.21 -2.25
N TRP A 105 -5.33 10.90 -1.10
CA TRP A 105 -5.60 10.32 0.21
C TRP A 105 -6.63 11.15 0.96
N MET A 106 -7.38 10.49 1.82
CA MET A 106 -8.39 11.18 2.62
C MET A 106 -7.74 11.96 3.75
N ARG A 107 -8.34 13.09 4.11
CA ARG A 107 -8.04 13.78 5.37
C ARG A 107 -8.35 12.90 6.56
N TRP A 108 -7.57 13.07 7.63
CA TRP A 108 -7.65 12.25 8.85
C TRP A 108 -9.07 12.22 9.43
N ASN A 109 -9.72 13.39 9.59
CA ASN A 109 -11.08 13.45 10.13
C ASN A 109 -12.13 12.72 9.28
N ASN A 110 -11.96 12.70 7.95
CA ASN A 110 -12.85 11.96 7.04
C ASN A 110 -12.57 10.46 7.14
N TYR A 111 -11.30 10.07 7.25
CA TYR A 111 -10.91 8.68 7.45
C TYR A 111 -11.47 8.08 8.74
N THR A 112 -11.42 8.84 9.85
CA THR A 112 -11.89 8.38 11.16
C THR A 112 -13.34 8.67 11.45
N GLN A 113 -14.16 9.05 10.47
CA GLN A 113 -15.54 9.51 10.71
C GLN A 113 -16.41 8.47 11.45
N ASN A 114 -16.13 7.17 11.29
CA ASN A 114 -16.85 6.08 11.94
C ASN A 114 -16.11 5.48 13.14
N CYS A 115 -14.96 6.05 13.53
CA CYS A 115 -14.17 5.60 14.67
C CYS A 115 -14.63 6.30 15.94
N SER A 116 -15.16 5.55 16.91
CA SER A 116 -15.49 6.10 18.24
C SER A 116 -14.25 6.35 19.10
N THR A 117 -13.17 5.62 18.83
CA THR A 117 -11.86 5.78 19.46
C THR A 117 -10.80 5.73 18.37
N VAL A 118 -9.85 6.67 18.43
CA VAL A 118 -8.72 6.75 17.51
C VAL A 118 -7.42 6.48 18.25
N TYR A 119 -6.47 5.82 17.58
CA TYR A 119 -5.16 5.47 18.12
C TYR A 119 -4.10 6.29 17.39
N LEU A 120 -3.82 7.48 17.90
CA LEU A 120 -2.82 8.38 17.34
C LEU A 120 -1.41 7.88 17.67
N THR A 121 -0.53 7.95 16.67
CA THR A 121 0.90 7.60 16.71
C THR A 121 1.22 6.21 17.25
N ILE A 122 0.23 5.31 17.30
CA ILE A 122 0.38 3.94 17.80
C ILE A 122 -0.47 2.97 16.97
N PHE A 123 0.05 1.76 16.76
CA PHE A 123 -0.72 0.64 16.24
C PHE A 123 -1.05 -0.30 17.40
N PRO A 124 -2.33 -0.43 17.81
CA PRO A 124 -2.70 -1.05 19.09
C PRO A 124 -2.67 -2.58 19.07
N SER A 125 -2.59 -3.20 17.91
CA SER A 125 -2.57 -4.66 17.76
C SER A 125 -1.14 -5.20 17.62
N PRO A 126 -0.89 -6.48 17.94
CA PRO A 126 0.40 -7.10 17.73
C PRO A 126 0.82 -7.02 16.26
N ILE A 127 2.02 -6.52 16.00
CA ILE A 127 2.60 -6.51 14.65
C ILE A 127 2.99 -7.95 14.28
N PRO A 128 2.51 -8.51 13.16
CA PRO A 128 2.84 -9.88 12.76
C PRO A 128 4.35 -10.10 12.59
N SER A 129 4.79 -11.33 12.84
CA SER A 129 6.18 -11.73 12.61
C SER A 129 6.57 -11.51 11.14
N GLY A 130 7.70 -10.86 10.90
CA GLY A 130 8.17 -10.56 9.54
C GLY A 130 7.61 -9.25 8.97
N THR A 131 6.80 -8.51 9.73
CA THR A 131 6.34 -7.17 9.38
C THR A 131 7.20 -6.13 10.08
N LYS A 132 7.71 -5.14 9.33
CA LYS A 132 8.36 -3.96 9.90
C LYS A 132 7.62 -2.71 9.47
N VAL A 133 7.10 -1.97 10.43
CA VAL A 133 6.42 -0.70 10.16
C VAL A 133 7.49 0.40 10.03
N PRO A 134 7.53 1.15 8.91
CA PRO A 134 8.42 2.30 8.79
C PRO A 134 8.18 3.35 9.88
N HIS A 135 9.25 4.01 10.34
CA HIS A 135 9.15 5.05 11.37
C HIS A 135 8.20 6.20 10.96
N TRP A 136 8.22 6.60 9.69
CA TRP A 136 7.37 7.67 9.17
C TRP A 136 5.87 7.40 9.30
N ALA A 137 5.44 6.13 9.42
CA ALA A 137 4.03 5.81 9.60
C ALA A 137 3.50 6.25 10.99
N TYR A 138 4.39 6.48 11.96
CA TYR A 138 4.06 6.87 13.32
C TYR A 138 3.98 8.39 13.52
N LEU A 139 4.17 9.20 12.47
CA LEU A 139 4.02 10.66 12.56
C LEU A 139 2.60 11.06 12.93
N ASN A 140 2.48 12.20 13.61
CA ASN A 140 1.18 12.66 14.12
C ASN A 140 0.41 13.44 13.04
N VAL A 141 -0.33 12.69 12.23
CA VAL A 141 -1.23 13.22 11.18
C VAL A 141 -2.37 14.10 11.71
N SER A 142 -2.64 14.12 13.02
CA SER A 142 -3.70 14.97 13.58
C SER A 142 -3.29 16.45 13.69
N ILE A 143 -2.00 16.77 13.55
CA ILE A 143 -1.50 18.15 13.63
C ILE A 143 -1.95 18.93 12.38
N ASP A 144 -1.67 18.37 11.20
CA ASP A 144 -2.04 18.98 9.92
C ASP A 144 -3.40 18.48 9.40
N GLY A 145 -3.96 17.46 10.04
CA GLY A 145 -5.25 16.87 9.68
C GLY A 145 -5.19 15.94 8.46
N GLU A 146 -4.01 15.60 7.98
CA GLU A 146 -3.75 14.68 6.87
C GLU A 146 -2.32 14.13 6.90
N PHE A 147 -2.05 13.18 6.01
CA PHE A 147 -0.70 12.69 5.73
C PHE A 147 0.10 13.71 4.90
N ASP A 148 1.33 14.01 5.33
CA ASP A 148 2.29 14.85 4.60
C ASP A 148 3.47 13.99 4.10
N PRO A 149 3.58 13.73 2.78
CA PRO A 149 4.67 12.93 2.22
C PRO A 149 6.05 13.59 2.39
N THR A 150 6.12 14.91 2.49
CA THR A 150 7.38 15.65 2.68
C THR A 150 7.91 15.44 4.09
N GLU A 151 7.04 15.58 5.10
CA GLU A 151 7.41 15.33 6.50
C GLU A 151 7.76 13.84 6.72
N ALA A 152 6.98 12.94 6.12
CA ALA A 152 7.21 11.51 6.16
C ALA A 152 8.58 11.14 5.56
N ALA A 153 8.92 11.68 4.38
CA ALA A 153 10.22 11.48 3.75
C ALA A 153 11.39 12.03 4.57
N ALA A 154 11.18 13.15 5.28
CA ALA A 154 12.17 13.75 6.17
C ALA A 154 12.38 12.97 7.48
N GLY A 155 11.60 11.91 7.72
CA GLY A 155 11.70 11.06 8.90
C GLY A 155 11.08 11.67 10.16
N GLY A 156 10.16 12.64 10.02
CA GLY A 156 9.46 13.20 11.17
C GLY A 156 10.19 14.31 11.91
N ARG A 157 10.87 15.19 11.19
CA ARG A 157 11.25 16.48 11.77
C ARG A 157 10.02 17.36 11.72
N GLY A 158 9.20 17.29 12.77
CA GLY A 158 8.03 18.14 12.93
C GLY A 158 8.40 19.57 12.54
N ARG A 159 7.52 20.22 11.76
CA ARG A 159 7.68 21.62 11.35
C ARG A 159 8.02 22.41 12.61
N SER A 160 9.29 22.80 12.74
CA SER A 160 9.64 23.86 13.66
C SER A 160 8.86 25.06 13.13
N PHE A 161 7.91 25.53 13.92
CA PHE A 161 7.29 26.83 13.70
C PHE A 161 8.44 27.84 13.72
N ASP A 162 8.97 28.15 12.55
CA ASP A 162 9.72 29.37 12.37
C ASP A 162 8.70 30.51 12.52
N ALA A 163 9.05 31.41 13.44
CA ALA A 163 8.23 32.44 14.06
C ALA A 163 7.48 33.38 13.10
#